data_AF-A0A8S2EFB5-F1
#
_entry.id   AF-A0A8S2EFB5-F1
#
_cell.length_a   1.000
_cell.length_b   1.000
_cell.length_c   1.000
_cell.angle_alpha   90.00
_cell.angle_beta   90.00
_cell.angle_gamma   90.00
#
_symmetry.space_group_name_H-M   'P 1'
#
loop_
_entity.id
_entity.type
_entity.pdbx_description
1 polymer ?
#
loop_
_entity_poly.entity_id
_entity_poly.type
_entity_poly.pdbx_seq_one_letter_code
_entity_poly.pdbx_strand_id
1 'polypeptide(L)'
;MRTHDILMGRLVTENINVHSKIMIIDDRMAICGSANINDRSMNGNRDSEVAIVINDISEEISLLDGKSVNVGKFCSSWRKKIFKMLLGIQFENPENIDITDPVSDKLYYLIRKTAHENTIIYDEIFHTVPTNNVTKRSQKQEYLNAKTIKDTYPVQ
;
A
#
# COMPACT_ATOMS: atom_id res chain seq x y z
N MET A 1 3.59 -4.10 -0.84
CA MET A 1 3.92 -3.67 0.54
C MET A 1 5.02 -4.57 1.07
N ARG A 2 5.92 -4.07 1.91
CA ARG A 2 7.04 -4.82 2.48
C ARG A 2 7.34 -4.31 3.88
N THR A 3 7.73 -5.22 4.78
CA THR A 3 8.17 -4.90 6.14
C THR A 3 9.50 -5.57 6.44
N HIS A 4 10.11 -5.22 7.57
CA HIS A 4 11.31 -5.84 8.11
C HIS A 4 11.19 -6.05 9.62
N ASP A 5 12.04 -6.92 10.14
CA ASP A 5 12.21 -7.16 11.57
C ASP A 5 13.57 -7.80 11.85
N ILE A 6 13.88 -8.07 13.11
CA ILE A 6 15.06 -8.81 13.55
C ILE A 6 14.63 -10.23 13.94
N LEU A 7 15.18 -11.24 13.25
CA LEU A 7 14.98 -12.64 13.56
C LEU A 7 16.32 -13.28 13.92
N MET A 8 16.46 -13.75 15.16
CA MET A 8 17.69 -14.39 15.67
C MET A 8 18.96 -13.54 15.44
N GLY A 9 18.88 -12.24 15.75
CA GLY A 9 20.00 -11.29 15.58
C GLY A 9 20.29 -10.92 14.12
N ARG A 10 19.39 -11.24 13.19
CA ARG A 10 19.55 -10.91 11.76
C ARG A 10 18.40 -10.06 11.27
N LEU A 11 18.74 -9.01 10.53
CA LEU A 11 17.76 -8.23 9.76
C LEU A 11 17.12 -9.11 8.69
N VAL A 12 15.81 -9.23 8.73
CA VAL A 12 15.00 -9.94 7.75
C VAL A 12 13.94 -9.01 7.17
N THR A 13 13.50 -9.30 5.95
CA THR A 13 12.41 -8.57 5.29
C THR A 13 11.51 -9.54 4.55
N GLU A 14 10.22 -9.22 4.49
CA GLU A 14 9.27 -9.94 3.65
C GLU A 14 8.19 -9.02 3.08
N ASN A 15 7.64 -9.41 1.94
CA ASN A 15 6.47 -8.78 1.35
C ASN A 15 5.25 -9.00 2.26
N ILE A 16 4.49 -7.94 2.47
CA ILE A 16 3.14 -8.05 3.03
C ILE A 16 2.22 -8.42 1.88
N ASN A 17 1.63 -9.62 1.95
CA ASN A 17 0.74 -10.13 0.93
C ASN A 17 -0.57 -9.32 0.91
N VAL A 18 -0.84 -8.60 -0.18
CA VAL A 18 -2.06 -7.82 -0.37
C VAL A 18 -3.16 -8.72 -0.89
N HIS A 19 -3.87 -9.38 0.03
CA HIS A 19 -4.97 -10.28 -0.31
C HIS A 19 -6.34 -9.58 -0.40
N SER A 20 -6.40 -8.27 -0.18
CA SER A 20 -7.64 -7.49 -0.20
C SER A 20 -8.21 -7.35 -1.62
N LYS A 21 -9.54 -7.40 -1.73
CA LYS A 21 -10.30 -7.05 -2.95
C LYS A 21 -11.30 -5.98 -2.59
N ILE A 22 -10.79 -4.75 -2.57
CA ILE A 22 -11.52 -3.57 -2.11
C ILE A 22 -11.36 -2.49 -3.17
N MET A 23 -12.44 -1.78 -3.46
CA MET A 23 -12.45 -0.56 -4.25
C MET A 23 -13.21 0.50 -3.47
N ILE A 24 -12.65 1.71 -3.34
CA ILE A 24 -13.32 2.88 -2.76
C ILE A 24 -13.40 3.92 -3.87
N ILE A 25 -14.59 4.46 -4.09
CA ILE A 25 -14.89 5.42 -5.16
C ILE A 25 -15.41 6.71 -4.52
N ASP A 26 -14.73 7.81 -4.82
CA ASP A 26 -15.08 9.19 -4.44
C ASP A 26 -15.35 9.41 -2.95
N ASP A 27 -14.82 8.54 -2.07
CA ASP A 27 -15.17 8.49 -0.65
C ASP A 27 -16.70 8.36 -0.39
N ARG A 28 -17.49 7.83 -1.33
CA ARG A 28 -18.98 7.67 -1.20
C ARG A 28 -19.48 6.25 -1.40
N MET A 29 -18.75 5.44 -2.16
CA MET A 29 -19.08 4.05 -2.41
C MET A 29 -17.86 3.17 -2.19
N ALA A 30 -18.08 1.96 -1.69
CA ALA A 30 -17.06 0.94 -1.64
C ALA A 30 -17.59 -0.40 -2.14
N ILE A 31 -16.73 -1.18 -2.75
CA ILE A 31 -16.98 -2.58 -3.07
C ILE A 31 -15.95 -3.40 -2.31
N CYS A 32 -16.38 -4.44 -1.60
CA CYS A 32 -15.48 -5.40 -0.98
C CYS A 32 -16.00 -6.82 -1.14
N GLY A 33 -15.09 -7.79 -1.27
CA GLY A 33 -15.48 -9.16 -1.50
C GLY A 33 -14.30 -10.11 -1.67
N SER A 34 -14.58 -11.24 -2.31
CA SER A 34 -13.60 -12.27 -2.65
C SER A 34 -13.03 -12.10 -4.08
N ALA A 35 -13.77 -11.43 -4.97
CA ALA A 35 -13.46 -11.33 -6.39
C ALA A 35 -12.18 -10.53 -6.69
N ASN A 36 -11.16 -11.20 -7.23
CA ASN A 36 -9.97 -10.55 -7.75
C ASN A 36 -10.29 -9.77 -9.04
N ILE A 37 -9.47 -8.77 -9.38
CA ILE A 37 -9.53 -8.13 -10.71
C ILE A 37 -8.81 -9.04 -11.71
N ASN A 38 -9.49 -10.09 -12.18
CA ASN A 38 -9.08 -10.98 -13.26
C ASN A 38 -10.27 -11.77 -13.82
N ASP A 39 -10.11 -12.39 -14.98
CA ASP A 39 -11.18 -13.17 -15.63
C ASP A 39 -11.65 -14.37 -14.80
N ARG A 40 -10.80 -14.90 -13.92
CA ARG A 40 -11.15 -16.05 -13.08
C ARG A 40 -12.26 -15.70 -12.09
N SER A 41 -12.18 -14.53 -11.49
CA SER A 41 -13.19 -14.03 -10.54
C SER A 41 -14.31 -13.24 -11.21
N MET A 42 -14.01 -12.48 -12.28
CA MET A 42 -14.95 -11.49 -12.84
C MET A 42 -15.89 -12.03 -13.94
N ASN A 43 -15.56 -13.16 -14.58
CA ASN A 43 -16.34 -13.66 -15.73
C ASN A 43 -17.60 -14.44 -15.32
N GLY A 44 -17.77 -14.77 -14.02
CA GLY A 44 -18.95 -15.43 -13.46
C GLY A 44 -19.15 -16.90 -13.84
N ASN A 45 -18.42 -17.42 -14.84
CA ASN A 45 -18.48 -18.81 -15.30
C ASN A 45 -17.28 -19.66 -14.88
N ARG A 46 -16.44 -19.15 -13.96
CA ARG A 46 -15.25 -19.82 -13.44
C ARG A 46 -15.40 -19.99 -11.92
N ASP A 47 -14.81 -19.10 -11.13
CA ASP A 47 -14.89 -19.18 -9.68
C ASP A 47 -16.21 -18.56 -9.18
N SER A 48 -16.76 -19.13 -8.11
CA SER A 48 -17.88 -18.53 -7.38
C SER A 48 -17.35 -17.46 -6.44
N GLU A 49 -17.79 -16.22 -6.64
CA GLU A 49 -17.34 -15.07 -5.87
C GLU A 49 -18.51 -14.38 -5.19
N VAL A 50 -18.22 -13.66 -4.10
CA VAL A 50 -19.18 -12.81 -3.40
C VAL A 50 -18.60 -11.42 -3.21
N ALA A 51 -19.43 -10.40 -3.37
CA ALA A 51 -19.07 -9.02 -3.11
C ALA A 51 -20.27 -8.25 -2.55
N ILE A 52 -19.98 -7.24 -1.74
CA ILE A 52 -20.95 -6.29 -1.20
C ILE A 52 -20.61 -4.92 -1.76
N VAL A 53 -21.66 -4.22 -2.22
CA VAL A 53 -21.58 -2.80 -2.56
C VAL A 53 -22.11 -2.01 -1.38
N ILE A 54 -21.30 -1.08 -0.89
CA ILE A 54 -21.59 -0.20 0.24
C ILE A 54 -21.77 1.19 -0.33
N ASN A 55 -22.98 1.72 -0.19
CA ASN A 55 -23.30 3.11 -0.52
C ASN A 55 -23.55 3.87 0.78
N ASP A 56 -22.76 4.91 1.04
CA ASP A 56 -22.97 5.71 2.22
C ASP A 56 -24.26 6.52 2.13
N ILE A 57 -25.04 6.48 3.21
CA ILE A 57 -26.23 7.32 3.41
C ILE A 57 -25.89 8.53 4.28
N SER A 58 -24.99 8.35 5.25
CA SER A 58 -24.54 9.45 6.10
C SER A 58 -23.34 10.14 5.45
N GLU A 59 -23.48 11.44 5.23
CA GLU A 59 -22.43 12.26 4.62
C GLU A 59 -21.71 13.14 5.65
N GLU A 60 -20.48 13.55 5.32
CA GLU A 60 -19.69 14.59 5.99
C GLU A 60 -19.06 15.52 4.94
N ILE A 61 -18.75 16.76 5.32
CA ILE A 61 -17.99 17.66 4.45
C ILE A 61 -16.52 17.25 4.48
N SER A 62 -15.94 17.03 3.30
CA SER A 62 -14.51 16.79 3.10
C SER A 62 -14.02 17.63 1.91
N LEU A 63 -12.79 17.36 1.46
CA LEU A 63 -12.16 18.02 0.32
C LEU A 63 -11.89 17.01 -0.80
N LEU A 64 -12.11 17.44 -2.04
CA LEU A 64 -11.58 16.82 -3.25
C LEU A 64 -11.01 17.92 -4.14
N ASP A 65 -9.70 17.90 -4.34
CA ASP A 65 -8.95 18.90 -5.11
C ASP A 65 -9.21 20.33 -4.61
N GLY A 66 -9.13 20.50 -3.28
CA GLY A 66 -9.39 21.76 -2.58
C GLY A 66 -10.86 22.20 -2.55
N LYS A 67 -11.78 21.50 -3.21
CA LYS A 67 -13.21 21.82 -3.22
C LYS A 67 -13.93 21.10 -2.11
N SER A 68 -14.73 21.84 -1.34
CA SER A 68 -15.61 21.24 -0.32
C SER A 68 -16.69 20.40 -0.99
N VAL A 69 -16.77 19.13 -0.62
CA VAL A 69 -17.72 18.16 -1.16
C VAL A 69 -18.33 17.32 -0.04
N ASN A 70 -19.55 16.83 -0.25
CA ASN A 70 -20.13 15.82 0.62
C ASN A 70 -19.58 14.45 0.26
N VAL A 71 -18.97 13.78 1.23
CA VAL A 71 -18.46 12.41 1.11
C VAL A 71 -19.18 11.51 2.11
N GLY A 72 -19.16 10.21 1.86
CA GLY A 72 -19.69 9.21 2.77
C GLY A 72 -18.82 9.01 4.01
N LYS A 73 -19.40 8.98 5.20
CA LYS A 73 -18.65 8.83 6.46
C LYS A 73 -17.90 7.49 6.54
N PHE A 74 -18.53 6.39 6.14
CA PHE A 74 -17.89 5.07 6.18
C PHE A 74 -16.73 4.99 5.18
N CYS A 75 -16.97 5.34 3.92
CA CYS A 75 -15.97 5.25 2.85
C CYS A 75 -14.78 6.19 3.10
N SER A 76 -15.05 7.45 3.45
CA SER A 76 -14.03 8.45 3.86
C SER A 76 -13.18 7.93 5.02
N SER A 77 -13.81 7.46 6.11
CA SER A 77 -13.07 6.97 7.27
C SER A 77 -12.26 5.70 6.97
N TRP A 78 -12.78 4.80 6.14
CA TRP A 78 -12.09 3.58 5.74
C TRP A 78 -10.86 3.88 4.90
N ARG A 79 -10.98 4.75 3.88
CA ARG A 79 -9.84 5.20 3.08
C ARG A 79 -8.79 5.89 3.96
N LYS A 80 -9.20 6.80 4.85
CA LYS A 80 -8.29 7.47 5.81
C LYS A 80 -7.52 6.45 6.65
N LYS A 81 -8.19 5.40 7.15
CA LYS A 81 -7.54 4.32 7.91
C LYS A 81 -6.52 3.54 7.08
N ILE A 82 -6.84 3.22 5.83
CA ILE A 82 -5.91 2.56 4.90
C ILE A 82 -4.69 3.45 4.64
N PHE A 83 -4.89 4.74 4.35
CA PHE A 83 -3.78 5.67 4.11
C PHE A 83 -2.90 5.84 5.34
N LYS A 84 -3.47 5.97 6.54
CA LYS A 84 -2.70 6.04 7.79
C LYS A 84 -1.79 4.83 7.99
N MET A 85 -2.28 3.63 7.67
CA MET A 85 -1.50 2.40 7.74
C MET A 85 -0.40 2.37 6.67
N LEU A 86 -0.74 2.65 5.41
CA LEU A 86 0.20 2.57 4.28
C LEU A 86 1.33 3.59 4.35
N LEU A 87 1.04 4.79 4.87
CA LEU A 87 1.99 5.89 4.99
C LEU A 87 2.72 5.89 6.34
N GLY A 88 2.45 4.94 7.23
CA GLY A 88 3.08 4.89 8.56
C GLY A 88 2.64 6.01 9.52
N ILE A 89 1.64 6.82 9.16
CA ILE A 89 1.15 7.97 9.96
C ILE A 89 0.70 7.54 11.36
N GLN A 90 0.26 6.29 11.52
CA GLN A 90 -0.12 5.75 12.83
C GLN A 90 1.04 5.59 13.83
N PHE A 91 2.29 5.61 13.35
CA PHE A 91 3.51 5.46 14.16
C PHE A 91 4.28 6.78 14.32
N GLU A 92 3.97 7.77 13.50
CA GLU A 92 4.51 9.13 13.58
C GLU A 92 3.53 10.06 14.30
N ASN A 93 3.98 11.25 14.72
CA ASN A 93 3.13 12.23 15.40
C ASN A 93 1.97 12.63 14.46
N PRO A 94 0.73 12.16 14.69
CA PRO A 94 -0.29 12.05 13.65
C PRO A 94 -0.91 13.39 13.22
N GLU A 95 -0.50 14.50 13.85
CA GLU A 95 -1.11 15.82 13.69
C GLU A 95 -0.60 16.59 12.46
N ASN A 96 0.49 16.16 11.80
CA ASN A 96 1.13 16.94 10.73
C ASN A 96 0.82 16.50 9.28
N ILE A 97 0.24 15.32 9.07
CA ILE A 97 -0.03 14.81 7.72
C ILE A 97 -1.53 14.85 7.42
N ASP A 98 -1.93 15.85 6.64
CA ASP A 98 -3.29 15.97 6.15
C ASP A 98 -3.56 14.97 5.02
N ILE A 99 -4.50 14.06 5.27
CA ILE A 99 -4.99 13.06 4.31
C ILE A 99 -6.48 13.26 4.00
N THR A 100 -7.04 14.42 4.33
CA THR A 100 -8.45 14.75 4.14
C THR A 100 -8.81 14.77 2.67
N ASP A 101 -7.96 15.40 1.84
CA ASP A 101 -8.11 15.47 0.39
C ASP A 101 -7.32 14.33 -0.31
N PRO A 102 -7.99 13.26 -0.73
CA PRO A 102 -7.35 12.11 -1.36
C PRO A 102 -6.74 12.39 -2.74
N VAL A 103 -7.09 13.51 -3.39
CA VAL A 103 -6.66 13.84 -4.76
C VAL A 103 -5.77 15.08 -4.83
N SER A 104 -5.43 15.68 -3.68
CA SER A 104 -4.49 16.81 -3.64
C SER A 104 -3.08 16.42 -4.11
N ASP A 105 -2.42 17.34 -4.81
CA ASP A 105 -1.02 17.19 -5.26
C ASP A 105 -0.07 16.88 -4.10
N LYS A 106 -0.32 17.50 -2.93
CA LYS A 106 0.49 17.29 -1.71
C LYS A 106 0.45 15.82 -1.28
N LEU A 107 -0.75 15.23 -1.20
CA LEU A 107 -0.89 13.83 -0.79
C LEU A 107 -0.39 12.87 -1.87
N TYR A 108 -0.66 13.18 -3.15
CA TYR A 108 -0.12 12.40 -4.26
C TYR A 108 1.42 12.35 -4.22
N TYR A 109 2.06 13.50 -4.03
CA TYR A 109 3.51 13.59 -3.87
C TYR A 109 4.00 12.79 -2.67
N LEU A 110 3.35 12.90 -1.51
CA LEU A 110 3.71 12.15 -0.31
C LEU A 110 3.66 10.63 -0.57
N ILE A 111 2.57 10.12 -1.14
CA ILE A 111 2.44 8.69 -1.47
C ILE A 111 3.57 8.23 -2.40
N ARG A 112 3.84 9.00 -3.45
CA ARG A 112 4.91 8.71 -4.42
C ARG A 112 6.29 8.72 -3.77
N LYS A 113 6.56 9.73 -2.96
CA LYS A 113 7.82 9.90 -2.24
C LYS A 113 8.06 8.73 -1.28
N THR A 114 7.09 8.44 -0.41
CA THR A 114 7.18 7.31 0.54
C THR A 114 7.40 5.98 -0.18
N ALA A 115 6.66 5.71 -1.27
CA ALA A 115 6.85 4.50 -2.05
C ALA A 115 8.26 4.41 -2.68
N HIS A 116 8.77 5.53 -3.20
CA HIS A 116 10.08 5.60 -3.83
C HIS A 116 11.22 5.42 -2.83
N GLU A 117 11.20 6.19 -1.73
CA GLU A 117 12.21 6.11 -0.67
C GLU A 117 12.24 4.71 -0.03
N ASN A 118 11.07 4.15 0.30
CA ASN A 118 10.99 2.77 0.79
C ASN A 118 11.59 1.78 -0.21
N THR A 119 11.32 1.94 -1.51
CA THR A 119 11.87 1.05 -2.54
C THR A 119 13.40 1.10 -2.54
N ILE A 120 14.00 2.29 -2.51
CA ILE A 120 15.46 2.46 -2.48
C ILE A 120 16.05 1.84 -1.22
N ILE A 121 15.49 2.17 -0.04
CA ILE A 121 15.97 1.67 1.24
C ILE A 121 15.93 0.14 1.30
N TYR A 122 14.81 -0.47 0.88
CA TYR A 122 14.70 -1.94 0.87
C TYR A 122 15.64 -2.59 -0.16
N ASP A 123 15.88 -1.96 -1.30
CA ASP A 123 16.83 -2.44 -2.30
C ASP A 123 18.25 -2.44 -1.70
N GLU A 124 18.72 -1.30 -1.21
CA GLU A 124 20.08 -1.13 -0.65
C GLU A 124 20.37 -2.02 0.56
N ILE A 125 19.39 -2.19 1.46
CA ILE A 125 19.60 -2.96 2.69
C ILE A 125 19.52 -4.47 2.43
N PHE A 126 18.61 -4.94 1.57
CA PHE A 126 18.25 -6.35 1.52
C PHE A 126 18.51 -7.08 0.20
N HIS A 127 18.66 -6.36 -0.94
CA HIS A 127 18.68 -6.93 -2.30
C HIS A 127 17.61 -8.02 -2.49
N THR A 128 16.33 -7.62 -2.50
CA THR A 128 15.22 -8.57 -2.71
C THR A 128 14.65 -8.49 -4.12
N VAL A 129 14.02 -9.59 -4.56
CA VAL A 129 13.18 -9.58 -5.76
C VAL A 129 11.70 -9.50 -5.38
N PRO A 130 10.82 -8.91 -6.21
CA PRO A 130 11.13 -8.21 -7.47
C PRO A 130 11.85 -6.87 -7.27
N THR A 131 12.67 -6.48 -8.25
CA THR A 131 13.38 -5.17 -8.31
C THR A 131 13.58 -4.75 -9.77
N ASN A 132 13.74 -3.45 -10.02
CA ASN A 132 14.04 -2.90 -11.35
C ASN A 132 15.49 -3.21 -11.81
N ASN A 133 16.37 -3.58 -10.88
CA ASN A 133 17.76 -3.92 -11.17
C ASN A 133 17.94 -5.32 -11.80
N VAL A 134 16.90 -6.18 -11.74
CA VAL A 134 16.91 -7.54 -12.29
C VAL A 134 15.84 -7.64 -13.37
N THR A 135 16.24 -7.42 -14.62
CA THR A 135 15.33 -7.47 -15.79
C THR A 135 15.32 -8.83 -16.47
N LYS A 136 16.37 -9.64 -16.23
CA LYS A 136 16.53 -10.99 -16.79
C LYS A 136 16.72 -12.01 -15.69
N ARG A 137 16.18 -13.21 -15.88
CA ARG A 137 16.35 -14.34 -14.94
C ARG A 137 17.81 -14.67 -14.66
N SER A 138 18.70 -14.53 -15.66
CA SER A 138 20.14 -14.79 -15.51
C SER A 138 20.83 -13.88 -14.49
N GLN A 139 20.33 -12.66 -14.29
CA GLN A 139 20.92 -11.69 -13.35
C GLN A 139 20.53 -11.97 -11.89
N LYS A 140 19.48 -12.76 -11.66
CA LYS A 140 18.88 -12.93 -10.33
C LYS A 140 19.87 -13.45 -9.30
N GLN A 141 20.64 -14.48 -9.63
CA GLN A 141 21.54 -15.12 -8.66
C GLN A 141 22.70 -14.21 -8.26
N GLU A 142 23.25 -13.50 -9.24
CA GLU A 142 24.32 -12.51 -9.02
C GLU A 142 23.82 -11.38 -8.12
N TYR A 143 22.64 -10.83 -8.41
CA TYR A 143 22.05 -9.74 -7.63
C TYR A 143 21.74 -10.17 -6.18
N LEU A 144 21.13 -11.34 -5.96
CA LEU A 144 20.82 -11.83 -4.62
C LEU A 144 22.06 -12.17 -3.77
N ASN A 145 23.18 -12.48 -4.42
CA ASN A 145 24.44 -12.82 -3.74
C ASN A 145 25.35 -11.59 -3.53
N ALA A 146 25.03 -10.46 -4.13
CA ALA A 146 25.80 -9.23 -3.96
C ALA A 146 25.72 -8.76 -2.50
N LYS A 147 26.86 -8.39 -1.92
CA LYS A 147 26.96 -7.94 -0.53
C LYS A 147 26.11 -6.68 -0.32
N THR A 148 25.32 -6.68 0.76
CA THR A 148 24.40 -5.59 1.12
C THR A 148 24.83 -4.89 2.40
N ILE A 149 24.12 -3.80 2.75
CA ILE A 149 24.34 -3.09 4.02
C ILE A 149 24.10 -4.01 5.23
N LYS A 150 23.06 -4.86 5.22
CA LYS A 150 22.77 -5.77 6.35
C LYS A 150 23.90 -6.78 6.60
N ASP A 151 24.70 -7.11 5.58
CA ASP A 151 25.84 -8.03 5.69
C ASP A 151 27.10 -7.34 6.24
N THR A 152 27.14 -6.01 6.17
CA THR A 152 28.30 -5.20 6.58
C THR A 152 28.16 -4.72 8.03
N TYR A 153 26.93 -4.47 8.49
CA TYR A 153 26.63 -4.02 9.85
C TYR A 153 25.55 -4.91 10.48
N PRO A 154 25.90 -6.13 10.94
CA PRO A 154 24.94 -7.00 11.61
C PRO A 154 24.47 -6.34 12.92
N VAL A 155 23.16 -6.42 13.18
CA VAL A 155 22.58 -5.94 14.44
C VAL A 155 23.12 -6.83 15.57
N GLN A 156 23.75 -6.22 16.58
CA GLN A 156 24.29 -6.91 17.76
C GLN A 156 23.19 -7.41 18.68
#